data_AF-A0A7J3TJ40-F1
#
_entry.id   AF-A0A7J3TJ40-F1
#
_cell.length_a   1.000
_cell.length_b   1.000
_cell.length_c   1.000
_cell.angle_alpha   90.00
_cell.angle_beta   90.00
_cell.angle_gamma   90.00
#
_symmetry.space_group_name_H-M   'P 1'
#
loop_
_entity.id
_entity.type
_entity.pdbx_description
1 polymer ?
#
loop_
_entity_poly.entity_id
_entity_poly.type
_entity_poly.pdbx_seq_one_letter_code
_entity_poly.pdbx_strand_id
1 'polypeptide(L)'
;MKKDLDELSDTEVALKKWKSILDALSAIEDVSIQITSFCLRHQRTGCGDCPIIRYDYPCGHPYATFTLFYQELRKLKMIAERLYAILTAIDIEDKELRGRHV
;
A
#
# COMPACT_ATOMS: atom_id res chain seq x y z
N MET A 1 -20.61 9.01 -0.18
CA MET A 1 -19.58 8.74 -1.21
C MET A 1 -19.98 9.16 -2.61
N LYS A 2 -21.08 8.66 -3.22
CA LYS A 2 -21.45 9.09 -4.59
C LYS A 2 -21.89 10.57 -4.70
N LYS A 3 -22.59 11.11 -3.69
CA LYS A 3 -23.10 12.49 -3.72
C LYS A 3 -22.06 13.59 -3.47
N ASP A 4 -20.89 13.27 -2.90
CA ASP A 4 -19.87 14.29 -2.54
C ASP A 4 -18.76 14.45 -3.59
N LEU A 5 -18.77 13.64 -4.65
CA LEU A 5 -17.72 13.67 -5.68
C LEU A 5 -18.08 14.58 -6.86
N ASP A 6 -19.37 14.84 -7.08
CA ASP A 6 -19.86 15.59 -8.25
C ASP A 6 -19.68 17.12 -8.11
N GLU A 7 -19.36 17.62 -6.91
CA GLU A 7 -19.06 19.05 -6.63
C GLU A 7 -17.56 19.37 -6.61
N LEU A 8 -16.70 18.37 -6.79
CA LEU A 8 -15.24 18.52 -6.70
C LEU A 8 -14.62 18.68 -8.08
N SER A 9 -13.48 19.35 -8.15
CA SER A 9 -12.68 19.33 -9.37
C SER A 9 -12.16 17.92 -9.67
N ASP A 10 -11.93 17.61 -10.96
CA ASP A 10 -11.37 16.32 -11.37
C ASP A 10 -10.07 15.97 -10.63
N THR A 11 -9.24 16.98 -10.34
CA THR A 11 -8.01 16.86 -9.56
C THR A 11 -8.28 16.45 -8.11
N GLU A 12 -9.27 17.05 -7.45
CA GLU A 12 -9.66 16.70 -6.09
C GLU A 12 -10.28 15.29 -6.01
N VAL A 13 -11.07 14.91 -7.02
CA VAL A 13 -11.58 13.55 -7.16
C VAL A 13 -10.43 12.56 -7.32
N ALA A 14 -9.44 12.87 -8.16
CA ALA A 14 -8.26 12.04 -8.36
C ALA A 14 -7.46 11.87 -7.06
N LEU A 15 -7.23 12.96 -6.31
CA LEU A 15 -6.54 12.92 -5.02
C LEU A 15 -7.28 12.08 -3.99
N LYS A 16 -8.61 12.23 -3.85
CA LYS A 16 -9.40 11.42 -2.92
C LYS A 16 -9.33 9.92 -3.27
N LYS A 17 -9.46 9.58 -4.56
CA LYS A 17 -9.33 8.19 -5.02
C LYS A 17 -7.94 7.64 -4.76
N TRP A 18 -6.90 8.43 -5.02
CA TRP A 18 -5.52 8.03 -4.80
C TRP A 18 -5.19 7.80 -3.33
N LYS A 19 -5.70 8.67 -2.45
CA LYS A 19 -5.59 8.48 -1.00
C LYS A 19 -6.22 7.17 -0.55
N SER A 20 -7.39 6.82 -1.08
CA SER A 20 -8.03 5.51 -0.80
C SER A 20 -7.17 4.32 -1.25
N ILE A 21 -6.40 4.44 -2.33
CA ILE A 21 -5.48 3.39 -2.77
C ILE A 21 -4.30 3.26 -1.78
N LEU A 22 -3.72 4.37 -1.33
CA LEU A 22 -2.65 4.36 -0.33
C LEU A 22 -3.10 3.73 0.99
N ASP A 23 -4.32 4.01 1.42
CA ASP A 23 -4.90 3.43 2.63
C ASP A 23 -5.09 1.92 2.47
N ALA A 24 -5.56 1.46 1.31
CA ALA A 24 -5.67 0.04 1.00
C ALA A 24 -4.29 -0.66 0.98
N LEU A 25 -3.27 -0.05 0.36
CA LEU A 25 -1.91 -0.60 0.35
C LEU A 25 -1.33 -0.72 1.76
N SER A 26 -1.59 0.27 2.62
CA SER A 26 -1.16 0.24 4.02
C SER A 26 -1.88 -0.86 4.81
N ALA A 27 -3.19 -1.03 4.61
CA ALA A 27 -3.93 -2.11 5.25
C ALA A 27 -3.42 -3.50 4.81
N ILE A 28 -3.07 -3.67 3.53
CA ILE A 28 -2.45 -4.91 3.03
C ILE A 28 -1.08 -5.13 3.69
N GLU A 29 -0.28 -4.07 3.84
CA GLU A 29 1.03 -4.15 4.49
C GLU A 29 0.91 -4.59 5.95
N ASP A 30 -0.03 -4.02 6.70
CA ASP A 30 -0.27 -4.36 8.11
C ASP A 30 -0.65 -5.84 8.28
N VAL A 31 -1.57 -6.34 7.44
CA VAL A 31 -1.96 -7.76 7.45
C VAL A 31 -0.78 -8.65 7.07
N SER A 32 0.05 -8.21 6.12
CA SER A 32 1.23 -8.95 5.69
C SER A 32 2.26 -9.07 6.82
N ILE A 33 2.51 -8.00 7.58
CA ILE A 33 3.42 -8.02 8.73
C ILE A 33 2.94 -9.02 9.79
N GLN A 34 1.64 -9.18 9.99
CA GLN A 34 1.10 -10.17 10.93
C GLN A 34 1.47 -11.62 10.55
N ILE A 35 1.65 -11.92 9.25
CA ILE A 35 2.16 -13.23 8.81
C ILE A 35 3.59 -13.47 9.33
N THR A 36 4.40 -12.43 9.48
CA THR A 36 5.73 -12.55 10.09
C THR A 36 5.64 -13.08 11.53
N SER A 37 4.67 -12.61 12.30
CA SER A 37 4.44 -13.08 13.68
C SER A 37 4.06 -14.56 13.70
N PHE A 38 3.33 -15.03 12.68
CA PHE A 38 3.04 -16.45 12.49
C PHE A 38 4.34 -17.25 12.26
N CYS A 39 5.18 -16.82 11.31
CA CYS A 39 6.45 -17.49 11.00
C CYS A 39 7.40 -17.55 12.19
N LEU A 40 7.52 -16.47 12.97
CA LEU A 40 8.40 -16.40 14.15
C LEU A 40 8.04 -17.45 15.22
N ARG A 41 6.76 -17.80 15.38
CA ARG A 41 6.33 -18.84 16.34
C ARG A 41 6.87 -20.22 15.97
N HIS A 42 6.82 -20.56 14.68
CA HIS A 42 7.24 -21.88 14.19
C HIS A 42 8.75 -21.96 13.88
N GLN A 43 9.42 -20.83 13.65
CA GLN A 43 10.87 -20.79 13.45
C GLN A 43 11.62 -21.32 14.69
N ARG A 44 11.12 -21.06 15.90
CA ARG A 44 11.72 -21.56 17.16
C ARG A 44 11.74 -23.09 17.25
N THR A 45 10.84 -23.77 16.54
CA THR A 45 10.73 -25.23 16.50
C THR A 45 11.24 -25.80 15.17
N GLY A 46 12.08 -25.05 14.44
CA GLY A 46 12.65 -25.49 13.16
C GLY A 46 11.61 -25.66 12.04
N CYS A 47 10.48 -24.96 12.11
CA CYS A 47 9.38 -25.02 11.14
C CYS A 47 8.71 -26.40 10.98
N GLY A 48 9.02 -27.40 11.82
CA GLY A 48 8.54 -28.78 11.66
C GLY A 48 7.02 -28.94 11.56
N ASP A 49 6.27 -28.17 12.35
CA ASP A 49 4.79 -28.16 12.36
C ASP A 49 4.19 -26.91 11.69
N CYS A 50 4.99 -26.17 10.92
CA CYS A 50 4.50 -24.94 10.28
C CYS A 50 3.55 -25.30 9.13
N PRO A 51 2.24 -24.98 9.20
CA PRO A 51 1.31 -25.33 8.13
C PRO A 51 1.64 -24.62 6.80
N ILE A 52 2.36 -23.50 6.83
CA ILE A 52 2.78 -22.77 5.62
C ILE A 52 3.67 -23.65 4.73
N ILE A 53 4.50 -24.53 5.29
CA ILE A 53 5.41 -25.39 4.48
C ILE A 53 4.65 -26.36 3.57
N ARG A 54 3.36 -26.60 3.84
CA ARG A 54 2.47 -27.41 3.01
C ARG A 54 1.98 -26.68 1.76
N TYR A 55 2.13 -25.36 1.72
CA TYR A 55 1.60 -24.48 0.67
C TYR A 55 2.67 -23.63 0.00
N ASP A 56 3.75 -23.29 0.72
CA ASP A 56 4.81 -22.38 0.28
C ASP A 56 6.18 -22.96 0.66
N TYR A 57 6.70 -23.81 -0.23
CA TYR A 57 8.04 -24.40 -0.12
C TYR A 57 8.93 -23.84 -1.23
N PRO A 58 10.12 -23.30 -0.91
CA PRO A 58 10.77 -23.24 0.40
C PRO A 58 10.30 -22.05 1.28
N CYS A 59 9.97 -22.34 2.55
CA CYS A 59 9.55 -21.34 3.55
C CYS A 59 10.69 -20.45 4.12
N GLY A 60 11.87 -20.48 3.49
CA GLY A 60 13.07 -19.75 3.93
C GLY A 60 13.03 -18.27 3.56
N HIS A 61 13.66 -17.41 4.38
CA HIS A 61 13.46 -15.96 4.33
C HIS A 61 13.73 -15.28 2.97
N PRO A 62 14.63 -15.69 2.05
CA PRO A 62 14.70 -15.01 0.75
C PRO A 62 13.74 -15.59 -0.31
N TYR A 63 13.17 -16.77 -0.09
CA TYR A 63 12.40 -17.49 -1.11
C TYR A 63 10.93 -17.70 -0.75
N ALA A 64 10.55 -17.43 0.49
CA ALA A 64 9.16 -17.50 0.92
C ALA A 64 8.30 -16.50 0.14
N THR A 65 7.13 -16.95 -0.30
CA THR A 65 6.16 -16.13 -1.03
C THR A 65 5.80 -14.88 -0.24
N PHE A 66 5.69 -14.99 1.09
CA PHE A 66 5.48 -13.81 1.96
C PHE A 66 6.59 -12.75 1.78
N THR A 67 7.87 -13.14 1.80
CA THR A 67 8.97 -12.17 1.69
C THR A 67 8.93 -11.48 0.33
N LEU A 68 8.75 -12.26 -0.75
CA LEU A 68 8.66 -11.74 -2.10
C LEU A 68 7.48 -10.76 -2.23
N PHE A 69 6.30 -11.17 -1.76
CA PHE A 69 5.11 -10.33 -1.75
C PHE A 69 5.33 -9.02 -0.98
N TYR A 70 5.87 -9.09 0.24
CA TYR A 70 6.11 -7.92 1.07
C TYR A 70 7.12 -6.95 0.42
N GLN A 71 8.19 -7.47 -0.19
CA GLN A 71 9.16 -6.65 -0.91
C GLN A 71 8.52 -5.92 -2.11
N GLU A 72 7.72 -6.62 -2.92
CA GLU A 72 7.03 -6.01 -4.06
C GLU A 72 5.94 -5.01 -3.61
N LEU A 73 5.20 -5.32 -2.54
CA LEU A 73 4.22 -4.41 -1.95
C LEU A 73 4.87 -3.10 -1.49
N ARG A 74 6.03 -3.16 -0.81
CA ARG A 74 6.74 -1.95 -0.38
C ARG A 74 7.20 -1.11 -1.55
N LYS A 75 7.69 -1.72 -2.64
CA LYS A 75 8.04 -1.00 -3.88
C LYS A 75 6.82 -0.31 -4.48
N LEU A 76 5.70 -1.01 -4.57
CA LEU A 76 4.44 -0.46 -5.09
C LEU A 76 3.95 0.71 -4.25
N LYS A 77 3.94 0.57 -2.92
CA LYS A 77 3.55 1.64 -1.99
C LYS A 77 4.42 2.88 -2.16
N MET A 78 5.74 2.73 -2.23
CA MET A 78 6.65 3.86 -2.46
C MET A 78 6.37 4.60 -3.78
N ILE A 79 6.08 3.86 -4.85
CA ILE A 79 5.71 4.46 -6.15
C ILE A 79 4.38 5.19 -6.03
N ALA A 80 3.38 4.59 -5.39
CA ALA A 80 2.08 5.19 -5.19
C ALA A 80 2.15 6.47 -4.35
N GLU A 81 2.95 6.50 -3.29
CA GLU A 81 3.15 7.70 -2.44
C GLU A 81 3.79 8.84 -3.24
N ARG A 82 4.78 8.54 -4.09
CA ARG A 82 5.40 9.53 -4.97
C ARG A 82 4.41 10.12 -5.96
N LEU A 83 3.58 9.29 -6.58
CA LEU A 83 2.53 9.76 -7.50
C LEU A 83 1.49 10.63 -6.79
N TYR A 84 1.12 10.27 -5.55
CA TYR A 84 0.24 11.10 -4.74
C TYR A 84 0.83 12.49 -4.47
N ALA A 85 2.12 12.55 -4.14
CA ALA A 85 2.82 13.81 -3.89
C ALA A 85 2.84 14.69 -5.15
N ILE A 86 3.09 14.11 -6.32
CA ILE A 86 3.05 14.81 -7.61
C ILE A 86 1.64 15.38 -7.86
N LEU A 87 0.59 14.58 -7.70
CA LEU A 87 -0.79 15.04 -7.88
C LEU A 87 -1.16 16.14 -6.89
N THR A 88 -0.66 16.07 -5.66
CA THR A 88 -0.91 17.08 -4.63
C THR A 88 -0.22 18.40 -5.00
N ALA A 89 1.00 18.35 -5.52
CA ALA A 89 1.70 19.55 -5.99
C ALA A 89 0.94 20.24 -7.14
N ILE A 90 0.44 19.46 -8.11
CA ILE A 90 -0.37 19.97 -9.23
C ILE A 90 -1.65 20.65 -8.72
N ASP A 91 -2.37 20.04 -7.78
CA ASP A 91 -3.58 20.64 -7.20
C ASP A 91 -3.31 21.96 -6.48
N ILE A 92 -2.18 22.05 -5.77
CA ILE A 92 -1.75 23.29 -5.09
C ILE A 92 -1.46 24.38 -6.13
N GLU A 93 -0.67 24.08 -7.16
CA GLU A 93 -0.35 25.02 -8.24
C GLU A 93 -1.62 25.53 -8.94
N ASP A 94 -2.56 24.63 -9.27
CA ASP A 94 -3.84 24.97 -9.90
C ASP A 94 -4.68 25.90 -9.00
N LYS A 95 -4.72 25.64 -7.70
CA LYS A 95 -5.45 26.46 -6.72
C LYS A 95 -4.83 27.84 -6.56
N GLU A 96 -3.50 27.94 -6.52
CA GLU A 96 -2.79 29.21 -6.47
C GLU A 96 -3.03 30.05 -7.73
N LEU A 97 -3.01 29.43 -8.92
CA LEU A 97 -3.27 30.12 -10.19
C LEU A 97 -4.69 30.70 -10.25
N ARG A 98 -5.68 29.93 -9.79
CA ARG A 98 -7.09 30.38 -9.68
C ARG A 98 -7.23 31.52 -8.67
N GLY A 99 -6.54 31.46 -7.53
CA GLY A 99 -6.57 32.50 -6.49
C GLY A 99 -5.91 33.82 -6.90
N ARG A 100 -5.00 33.82 -7.90
CA ARG A 100 -4.38 35.04 -8.45
C ARG A 100 -5.23 35.74 -9.53
N HIS A 101 -6.28 35.09 -10.03
CA HIS A 101 -7.17 35.61 -11.08
C HIS A 101 -8.51 36.15 -10.52
N VAL A 102 -8.61 36.31 -9.20
CA VAL A 102 -9.73 36.96 -8.48
C VAL A 102 -9.20 38.21 -7.78
#